data_AF-B0DBG9-F1
#
_entry.id   AF-B0DBG9-F1
#
_cell.length_a   1.000
_cell.length_b   1.000
_cell.length_c   1.000
_cell.angle_alpha   90.00
_cell.angle_beta   90.00
_cell.angle_gamma   90.00
#
_symmetry.space_group_name_H-M   'P 1'
#
loop_
_entity.id
_entity.type
_entity.pdbx_description
1 polymer ?
#
loop_
_entity_poly.entity_id
_entity_poly.type
_entity_poly.pdbx_seq_one_letter_code
_entity_poly.pdbx_strand_id
1 'polypeptide(L)'
;MSYAVDSTALRLKPTSSELTTHKKRQRPSETTAVPSTKDIWTWTLTSEATAPCHVRDVFEMIENPEDYDFYWLGRVPCRNVRLVGLVIGVSVYPKKIVYSIDDGTAVVDCTHSQTPSPLKNRTQNVAKSGEVKKACLPPMPTPKAEVGDFIQVVGRVQKRFERQVVVSQLSRSSPNGELEHCRLVRGLHITSYSLLSPFAIPSSGSPHHESNGVLKHSPPTKRTFSPSPAPQSSPPTSVASSPAKSSVTQLSPRKLRHPSRLHSKDFTANTFRIYMKHYMDNLPDLVSPIYQVESLSDCESDAQIGRSLAQTPASPTKRSQFDSAVVRNTEDFATPRPVIKVVEHTPRPRIRPLTFAGVDLSSSTSAVPRVTSSVPVTRVQGPPTTTSTATAIASPRGFSLSYLRRVPELSLLARKVTEAEARRRVREERKKPKEAAEAVGGATSNRFRSSKSIPIPEDRLAGKMKRLFEWAIRALHKEGSIVLWDGPVHPCASVSADDTSRLWKANNSTMSNMTANSTLFSSSSLAGLSQLEDDDGYLSDPQEGEEAYSPVTPDYLTEHVEKAMKGMRPTGRGQITVDGILRALKKDDRWRNLGSWSVGDTLELMCKHGRLRELGHGIWDLVS
;
A
#
# COMPACT_ATOMS: atom_id res chain seq x y z
N MET A 1 -23.50 -3.86 -57.72
CA MET A 1 -22.14 -3.41 -58.10
C MET A 1 -21.17 -4.22 -57.26
N SER A 2 -20.68 -5.33 -57.81
CA SER A 2 -19.83 -6.30 -57.14
C SER A 2 -18.44 -6.20 -57.73
N TYR A 3 -17.42 -5.95 -56.90
CA TYR A 3 -16.03 -5.97 -57.32
C TYR A 3 -15.40 -7.30 -56.91
N ALA A 4 -15.08 -8.12 -57.92
CA ALA A 4 -14.20 -9.27 -57.82
C ALA A 4 -12.75 -8.79 -58.02
N VAL A 5 -11.82 -9.29 -57.21
CA VAL A 5 -10.39 -9.01 -57.34
C VAL A 5 -9.68 -10.31 -57.74
N ASP A 6 -9.18 -10.32 -58.97
CA ASP A 6 -8.38 -11.38 -59.57
C ASP A 6 -6.99 -11.47 -58.91
N SER A 7 -6.58 -12.69 -58.54
CA SER A 7 -5.22 -13.03 -58.13
C SER A 7 -4.44 -13.58 -59.32
N THR A 8 -3.49 -12.82 -59.85
CA THR A 8 -2.55 -13.26 -60.89
C THR A 8 -1.31 -13.89 -60.28
N ALA A 9 -1.15 -15.19 -60.49
CA ALA A 9 0.05 -15.96 -60.18
C ALA A 9 1.12 -15.79 -61.27
N LEU A 10 2.29 -15.26 -60.92
CA LEU A 10 3.46 -15.23 -61.80
C LEU A 10 4.35 -16.46 -61.55
N ARG A 11 4.39 -17.30 -62.58
CA ARG A 11 5.18 -18.52 -62.71
C ARG A 11 6.51 -18.17 -63.39
N LEU A 12 7.62 -18.21 -62.66
CA LEU A 12 8.97 -18.09 -63.23
C LEU A 12 9.66 -19.46 -63.28
N LYS A 13 10.26 -19.74 -64.45
CA LYS A 13 10.96 -20.98 -64.82
C LYS A 13 12.34 -21.07 -64.14
N PRO A 14 12.88 -22.29 -63.95
CA PRO A 14 14.22 -22.50 -63.42
C PRO A 14 15.27 -22.37 -64.54
N THR A 15 16.31 -21.56 -64.29
CA THR A 15 17.55 -21.56 -65.06
C THR A 15 18.64 -22.28 -64.27
N SER A 16 19.10 -23.39 -64.83
CA SER A 16 20.30 -24.11 -64.43
C SER A 16 21.55 -23.29 -64.80
N SER A 17 22.46 -23.11 -63.86
CA SER A 17 23.87 -22.87 -64.19
C SER A 17 24.77 -23.50 -63.12
N GLU A 18 25.70 -24.28 -63.63
CA GLU A 18 26.64 -25.16 -62.98
C GLU A 18 27.73 -24.46 -62.14
N LEU A 19 28.27 -25.26 -61.22
CA LEU A 19 29.64 -25.29 -60.68
C LEU A 19 30.34 -23.97 -60.33
N THR A 20 30.62 -23.80 -59.04
CA THR A 20 32.01 -23.71 -58.55
C THR A 20 32.08 -24.10 -57.08
N THR A 21 32.82 -25.17 -56.79
CA THR A 21 33.08 -25.69 -55.45
C THR A 21 34.10 -24.83 -54.71
N HIS A 22 33.64 -23.94 -53.83
CA HIS A 22 34.47 -23.38 -52.77
C HIS A 22 33.93 -23.80 -51.40
N LYS A 23 34.61 -24.78 -50.80
CA LYS A 23 34.40 -25.32 -49.46
C LYS A 23 34.74 -24.26 -48.40
N LYS A 24 33.92 -23.23 -48.30
CA LYS A 24 33.95 -22.27 -47.20
C LYS A 24 33.30 -22.97 -46.01
N ARG A 25 34.13 -23.36 -45.04
CA ARG A 25 33.72 -23.91 -43.73
C ARG A 25 32.78 -22.89 -43.06
N GLN A 26 31.48 -22.99 -43.35
CA GLN A 26 30.46 -22.20 -42.68
C GLN A 26 30.48 -22.63 -41.22
N ARG A 27 30.95 -21.70 -40.37
CA ARG A 27 30.79 -21.76 -38.93
C ARG A 27 29.28 -21.85 -38.69
N PRO A 28 28.75 -22.93 -38.08
CA PRO A 28 27.32 -23.06 -37.85
C PRO A 28 26.87 -21.81 -37.09
N SER A 29 25.96 -21.04 -37.69
CA SER A 29 25.34 -19.90 -37.02
C SER A 29 24.57 -20.45 -35.82
N GLU A 30 25.08 -20.20 -34.62
CA GLU A 30 24.39 -20.51 -33.36
C GLU A 30 23.09 -19.71 -33.31
N THR A 31 22.01 -20.28 -33.84
CA THR A 31 20.66 -19.87 -33.48
C THR A 31 20.51 -20.15 -31.99
N THR A 32 20.54 -19.08 -31.19
CA THR A 32 20.25 -19.12 -29.76
C THR A 32 18.84 -19.64 -29.56
N ALA A 33 18.74 -20.94 -29.31
CA ALA A 33 17.47 -21.57 -28.98
C ALA A 33 16.89 -20.91 -27.73
N VAL A 34 15.60 -20.54 -27.79
CA VAL A 34 14.88 -20.03 -26.63
C VAL A 34 14.91 -21.12 -25.55
N PRO A 35 15.35 -20.82 -24.31
CA PRO A 35 15.42 -21.80 -23.24
C PRO A 35 14.06 -22.43 -22.96
N SER A 36 14.01 -23.74 -22.73
CA SER A 36 12.74 -24.38 -22.31
C SER A 36 12.37 -23.98 -20.88
N THR A 37 11.09 -24.05 -20.52
CA THR A 37 10.63 -23.73 -19.14
C THR A 37 11.32 -24.62 -18.09
N LYS A 38 11.64 -25.87 -18.45
CA LYS A 38 12.41 -26.78 -17.59
C LYS A 38 13.85 -26.30 -17.38
N ASP A 39 14.50 -25.76 -18.42
CA ASP A 39 15.85 -25.20 -18.30
C ASP A 39 15.82 -23.95 -17.40
N ILE A 40 14.82 -23.10 -17.58
CA ILE A 40 14.59 -21.91 -16.75
C ILE A 40 14.39 -22.30 -15.29
N TRP A 41 13.49 -23.25 -15.02
CA TRP A 41 13.25 -23.75 -13.67
C TRP A 41 14.53 -24.31 -13.06
N THR A 42 15.30 -25.11 -13.80
CA THR A 42 16.59 -25.66 -13.34
C THR A 42 17.56 -24.54 -12.97
N TRP A 43 17.63 -23.48 -13.77
CA TRP A 43 18.44 -22.30 -13.47
C TRP A 43 17.96 -21.58 -12.19
N THR A 44 16.65 -21.49 -11.93
CA THR A 44 16.13 -20.87 -10.69
C THR A 44 16.52 -21.61 -9.40
N LEU A 45 17.00 -22.85 -9.49
CA LEU A 45 17.53 -23.61 -8.36
C LEU A 45 18.97 -23.22 -7.97
N THR A 46 19.66 -22.50 -8.85
CA THR A 46 21.04 -22.04 -8.60
C THR A 46 21.06 -20.85 -7.65
N SER A 47 22.21 -20.62 -7.01
CA SER A 47 22.40 -19.43 -6.16
C SER A 47 22.40 -18.13 -6.96
N GLU A 48 22.83 -18.18 -8.23
CA GLU A 48 22.87 -17.03 -9.13
C GLU A 48 21.47 -16.48 -9.45
N ALA A 49 20.45 -17.33 -9.41
CA ALA A 49 19.06 -16.95 -9.60
C ALA A 49 18.40 -16.33 -8.34
N THR A 50 19.19 -16.00 -7.29
CA THR A 50 18.67 -15.28 -6.12
C THR A 50 18.50 -13.80 -6.48
N ALA A 51 17.26 -13.37 -6.70
CA ALA A 51 16.96 -12.01 -7.14
C ALA A 51 16.98 -11.01 -5.97
N PRO A 52 17.83 -9.97 -6.00
CA PRO A 52 17.70 -8.83 -5.09
C PRO A 52 16.45 -8.03 -5.49
N CYS A 53 15.51 -7.85 -4.58
CA CYS A 53 14.26 -7.15 -4.88
C CYS A 53 13.72 -6.38 -3.67
N HIS A 54 12.70 -5.58 -3.91
CA HIS A 54 11.89 -4.96 -2.86
C HIS A 54 10.88 -5.95 -2.30
N VAL A 55 10.33 -5.64 -1.12
CA VAL A 55 9.23 -6.41 -0.56
C VAL A 55 7.99 -6.33 -1.46
N ARG A 56 7.71 -5.16 -2.04
CA ARG A 56 6.63 -4.98 -3.01
C ARG A 56 6.76 -5.89 -4.22
N ASP A 57 7.98 -6.05 -4.73
CA ASP A 57 8.26 -6.93 -5.87
C ASP A 57 7.81 -8.36 -5.59
N VAL A 58 8.02 -8.89 -4.38
CA VAL A 58 7.57 -10.23 -3.98
C VAL A 58 6.05 -10.39 -4.17
N PHE A 59 5.27 -9.36 -3.86
CA PHE A 59 3.82 -9.37 -4.03
C PHE A 59 3.35 -9.13 -5.46
N GLU A 60 4.19 -8.52 -6.32
CA GLU A 60 3.85 -8.18 -7.70
C GLU A 60 4.41 -9.19 -8.72
N MET A 61 5.31 -10.07 -8.30
CA MET A 61 5.83 -11.18 -9.11
C MET A 61 4.69 -12.02 -9.72
N ILE A 62 4.87 -12.45 -10.97
CA ILE A 62 3.88 -13.26 -11.69
C ILE A 62 4.21 -14.73 -11.48
N GLU A 63 3.23 -15.54 -11.10
CA GLU A 63 3.43 -17.00 -10.98
C GLU A 63 3.62 -17.61 -12.37
N ASN A 64 4.58 -18.54 -12.48
CA ASN A 64 4.70 -19.31 -13.71
C ASN A 64 3.43 -20.16 -13.92
N PRO A 65 2.81 -20.15 -15.12
CA PRO A 65 1.55 -20.87 -15.36
C PRO A 65 1.72 -22.39 -15.45
N GLU A 66 2.93 -22.88 -15.70
CA GLU A 66 3.23 -24.32 -15.68
C GLU A 66 3.54 -24.80 -14.25
N ASP A 67 3.48 -26.11 -14.00
CA ASP A 67 3.65 -26.76 -12.68
C ASP A 67 5.05 -26.60 -12.02
N TYR A 68 5.89 -25.73 -12.54
CA TYR A 68 7.20 -25.41 -11.98
C TYR A 68 7.10 -24.27 -10.96
N ASP A 69 7.54 -24.53 -9.72
CA ASP A 69 7.53 -23.54 -8.63
C ASP A 69 8.64 -22.49 -8.78
N PHE A 70 8.40 -21.49 -9.62
CA PHE A 70 9.15 -20.24 -9.69
C PHE A 70 8.23 -19.08 -10.10
N TYR A 71 8.75 -17.86 -9.98
CA TYR A 71 8.03 -16.63 -10.23
C TYR A 71 8.79 -15.76 -11.23
N TRP A 72 8.09 -14.85 -11.89
CA TRP A 72 8.65 -13.87 -12.81
C TRP A 72 8.69 -12.49 -12.13
N LEU A 73 9.90 -11.95 -11.96
CA LEU A 73 10.13 -10.56 -11.57
C LEU A 73 10.45 -9.75 -12.83
N GLY A 74 9.41 -9.15 -13.40
CA GLY A 74 9.48 -8.63 -14.77
C GLY A 74 9.87 -9.77 -15.71
N ARG A 75 10.98 -9.63 -16.41
CA ARG A 75 11.50 -10.71 -17.27
C ARG A 75 12.39 -11.75 -16.57
N VAL A 76 12.79 -11.56 -15.31
CA VAL A 76 13.77 -12.46 -14.67
C VAL A 76 13.05 -13.54 -13.87
N PRO A 77 13.27 -14.84 -14.16
CA PRO A 77 12.68 -15.92 -13.39
C PRO A 77 13.43 -16.08 -12.07
N CYS A 78 12.72 -16.18 -10.95
CA CYS A 78 13.35 -16.38 -9.66
C CYS A 78 12.48 -17.25 -8.75
N ARG A 79 13.16 -17.97 -7.86
CA ARG A 79 12.54 -18.76 -6.80
C ARG A 79 13.00 -18.30 -5.42
N ASN A 80 14.24 -17.84 -5.36
CA ASN A 80 14.84 -17.26 -4.18
C ASN A 80 14.98 -15.75 -4.35
N VAL A 81 14.73 -15.02 -3.27
CA VAL A 81 14.86 -13.56 -3.21
C VAL A 81 15.83 -13.16 -2.12
N ARG A 82 16.47 -12.01 -2.31
CA ARG A 82 17.26 -11.32 -1.30
C ARG A 82 16.58 -10.00 -0.93
N LEU A 83 16.21 -9.87 0.34
CA LEU A 83 15.57 -8.69 0.92
C LEU A 83 16.48 -8.07 1.99
N VAL A 84 16.41 -6.76 2.14
CA VAL A 84 17.00 -6.02 3.25
C VAL A 84 15.95 -5.05 3.77
N GLY A 85 15.69 -5.06 5.08
CA GLY A 85 14.69 -4.19 5.68
C GLY A 85 14.68 -4.24 7.21
N LEU A 86 13.79 -3.44 7.79
CA LEU A 86 13.58 -3.29 9.22
C LEU A 86 12.66 -4.40 9.75
N VAL A 87 13.06 -5.05 10.85
CA VAL A 87 12.18 -5.98 11.57
C VAL A 87 11.13 -5.18 12.34
N ILE A 88 9.87 -5.28 11.93
CA ILE A 88 8.74 -4.62 12.60
C ILE A 88 7.93 -5.56 13.50
N GLY A 89 8.17 -6.87 13.40
CA GLY A 89 7.48 -7.88 14.22
C GLY A 89 8.25 -9.18 14.32
N VAL A 90 8.19 -9.83 15.49
CA VAL A 90 8.78 -11.14 15.74
C VAL A 90 7.75 -12.02 16.44
N SER A 91 7.42 -13.15 15.83
CA SER A 91 6.51 -14.17 16.40
C SER A 91 7.25 -15.50 16.55
N VAL A 92 7.38 -15.98 17.79
CA VAL A 92 8.11 -17.21 18.11
C VAL A 92 7.13 -18.36 18.30
N TYR A 93 7.32 -19.44 17.53
CA TYR A 93 6.55 -20.68 17.63
C TYR A 93 7.49 -21.84 17.98
N PRO A 94 6.98 -22.97 18.50
CA PRO A 94 7.83 -24.09 18.92
C PRO A 94 8.78 -24.64 17.84
N LYS A 95 8.42 -24.55 16.55
CA LYS A 95 9.21 -25.10 15.43
C LYS A 95 9.78 -24.04 14.47
N LYS A 96 9.41 -22.77 14.63
CA LYS A 96 9.77 -21.71 13.69
C LYS A 96 9.67 -20.33 14.32
N ILE A 97 10.39 -19.38 13.74
CA ILE A 97 10.27 -17.96 14.07
C ILE A 97 9.78 -17.23 12.81
N VAL A 98 8.81 -16.35 12.95
CA VAL A 98 8.31 -15.51 11.86
C VAL A 98 8.75 -14.07 12.13
N TYR A 99 9.46 -13.49 11.17
CA TYR A 99 9.89 -12.09 11.19
C TYR A 99 9.05 -11.31 10.17
N SER A 100 8.41 -10.21 10.59
CA SER A 100 7.74 -9.29 9.65
C SER A 100 8.73 -8.18 9.29
N ILE A 101 9.04 -8.06 8.00
CA ILE A 101 10.10 -7.15 7.49
C ILE A 101 9.46 -6.08 6.61
N ASP A 102 9.83 -4.82 6.88
CA ASP A 102 9.43 -3.63 6.13
C ASP A 102 10.67 -3.00 5.48
N ASP A 103 10.64 -2.79 4.16
CA ASP A 103 11.70 -2.09 3.42
C ASP A 103 11.24 -0.69 2.93
N GLY A 104 10.12 -0.21 3.46
CA GLY A 104 9.45 1.01 3.05
C GLY A 104 8.55 0.86 1.81
N THR A 105 8.60 -0.27 1.10
CA THR A 105 7.73 -0.53 -0.07
C THR A 105 6.51 -1.38 0.28
N ALA A 106 6.67 -2.34 1.18
CA ALA A 106 5.62 -3.20 1.72
C ALA A 106 6.16 -3.98 2.94
N VAL A 107 5.31 -4.80 3.55
CA VAL A 107 5.69 -5.70 4.66
C VAL A 107 5.49 -7.14 4.25
N VAL A 108 6.48 -8.01 4.48
CA VAL A 108 6.39 -9.45 4.23
C VAL A 108 6.81 -10.27 5.45
N ASP A 109 6.12 -11.38 5.65
CA ASP A 109 6.47 -12.37 6.67
C ASP A 109 7.55 -13.33 6.16
N CYS A 110 8.62 -13.44 6.93
CA CYS A 110 9.78 -14.28 6.70
C CYS A 110 9.81 -15.41 7.73
N THR A 111 9.50 -16.64 7.29
CA THR A 111 9.48 -17.83 8.13
C THR A 111 10.86 -18.47 8.19
N HIS A 112 11.48 -18.45 9.37
CA HIS A 112 12.75 -19.10 9.67
C HIS A 112 12.49 -20.38 10.49
N SER A 113 12.54 -21.52 9.81
CA SER A 113 12.44 -22.83 10.46
C SER A 113 13.73 -23.12 11.22
N GLN A 114 13.61 -23.40 12.52
CA GLN A 114 14.75 -23.93 13.26
C GLN A 114 14.73 -25.44 13.08
N THR A 115 15.60 -25.95 12.21
CA THR A 115 15.89 -27.38 12.21
C THR A 115 16.44 -27.69 13.61
N PRO A 116 15.79 -28.54 14.41
CA PRO A 116 16.35 -28.92 15.70
C PRO A 116 17.75 -29.44 15.41
N SER A 117 18.76 -28.83 16.02
CA SER A 117 20.12 -29.34 15.89
C SER A 117 20.04 -30.83 16.23
N PRO A 118 20.45 -31.73 15.33
CA PRO A 118 20.35 -33.16 15.58
C PRO A 118 21.05 -33.37 16.92
N LEU A 119 20.26 -33.75 17.93
CA LEU A 119 20.74 -33.93 19.29
C LEU A 119 21.92 -34.88 19.15
N LYS A 120 23.13 -34.31 19.29
CA LYS A 120 24.35 -35.10 19.25
C LYS A 120 24.15 -36.07 20.39
N ASN A 121 23.93 -37.34 20.08
CA ASN A 121 23.80 -38.43 21.03
C ASN A 121 25.09 -38.47 21.84
N ARG A 122 25.19 -37.61 22.85
CA ARG A 122 26.26 -37.59 23.81
C ARG A 122 25.89 -38.69 24.77
N THR A 123 26.27 -39.90 24.38
CA THR A 123 26.25 -41.13 25.17
C THR A 123 27.11 -40.89 26.41
N GLN A 124 26.56 -40.21 27.41
CA GLN A 124 27.14 -40.17 28.73
C GLN A 124 26.45 -41.23 29.56
N ASN A 125 27.14 -42.36 29.64
CA ASN A 125 27.08 -43.31 30.72
C ASN A 125 27.20 -42.55 32.05
N VAL A 126 26.09 -42.18 32.67
CA VAL A 126 26.05 -41.81 34.08
C VAL A 126 24.92 -42.58 34.73
N ALA A 127 25.34 -43.52 35.56
CA ALA A 127 24.50 -44.41 36.31
C ALA A 127 23.64 -43.66 37.33
N LYS A 128 22.40 -44.14 37.48
CA LYS A 128 21.64 -44.27 38.73
C LYS A 128 21.61 -43.05 39.66
N SER A 129 20.66 -42.14 39.42
CA SER A 129 19.86 -41.59 40.52
C SER A 129 18.41 -41.44 40.06
N GLY A 130 17.50 -42.07 40.81
CA GLY A 130 16.08 -42.19 40.48
C GLY A 130 15.31 -40.93 40.86
N GLU A 131 15.42 -39.88 40.06
CA GLU A 131 14.60 -38.68 40.21
C GLU A 131 13.60 -38.58 39.05
N VAL A 132 12.31 -38.54 39.39
CA VAL A 132 11.19 -38.49 38.44
C VAL A 132 11.29 -37.21 37.63
N LYS A 133 11.86 -37.31 36.41
CA LYS A 133 11.99 -36.20 35.48
C LYS A 133 10.61 -35.70 35.06
N LYS A 134 10.16 -34.64 35.72
CA LYS A 134 9.07 -33.76 35.27
C LYS A 134 9.34 -33.41 33.81
N ALA A 135 8.43 -33.81 32.92
CA ALA A 135 8.57 -33.59 31.47
C ALA A 135 8.69 -32.09 31.21
N CYS A 136 9.92 -31.61 31.04
CA CYS A 136 10.20 -30.23 30.71
C CYS A 136 9.81 -30.02 29.25
N LEU A 137 8.90 -29.07 28.99
CA LEU A 137 8.52 -28.69 27.63
C LEU A 137 9.79 -28.27 26.85
N PRO A 138 9.89 -28.57 25.55
CA PRO A 138 11.04 -28.18 24.76
C PRO A 138 11.23 -26.65 24.83
N PRO A 139 12.47 -26.16 25.00
CA PRO A 139 12.74 -24.73 25.08
C PRO A 139 12.30 -24.04 23.78
N MET A 140 11.66 -22.88 23.91
CA MET A 140 11.25 -22.09 22.75
C MET A 140 12.49 -21.58 21.99
N PRO A 141 12.44 -21.53 20.65
CA PRO A 141 13.59 -21.11 19.85
C PRO A 141 13.92 -19.62 20.07
N THR A 142 15.20 -19.29 20.21
CA THR A 142 15.66 -17.91 20.39
C THR A 142 15.68 -17.15 19.06
N PRO A 143 15.08 -15.95 18.96
CA PRO A 143 15.20 -15.07 17.80
C PRO A 143 16.65 -14.65 17.51
N LYS A 144 16.99 -14.52 16.22
CA LYS A 144 18.31 -14.03 15.75
C LYS A 144 18.34 -12.51 15.60
N ALA A 145 17.17 -11.88 15.55
CA ALA A 145 16.98 -10.44 15.43
C ALA A 145 15.76 -10.00 16.24
N GLU A 146 15.76 -8.75 16.66
CA GLU A 146 14.69 -8.12 17.45
C GLU A 146 13.96 -7.05 16.64
N VAL A 147 12.82 -6.59 17.14
CA VAL A 147 12.09 -5.47 16.52
C VAL A 147 12.97 -4.22 16.56
N GLY A 148 13.16 -3.58 15.40
CA GLY A 148 14.06 -2.44 15.22
C GLY A 148 15.41 -2.78 14.61
N ASP A 149 15.78 -4.06 14.52
CA ASP A 149 16.99 -4.49 13.81
C ASP A 149 16.80 -4.39 12.29
N PHE A 150 17.87 -4.02 11.58
CA PHE A 150 17.95 -4.20 10.13
C PHE A 150 18.51 -5.58 9.84
N ILE A 151 17.85 -6.34 8.96
CA ILE A 151 18.27 -7.68 8.58
C ILE A 151 18.32 -7.85 7.07
N GLN A 152 19.23 -8.71 6.63
CA GLN A 152 19.26 -9.25 5.27
C GLN A 152 18.70 -10.67 5.31
N VAL A 153 17.70 -10.93 4.48
CA VAL A 153 17.06 -12.22 4.30
C VAL A 153 17.35 -12.74 2.91
N VAL A 154 17.81 -13.98 2.81
CA VAL A 154 17.75 -14.78 1.59
C VAL A 154 16.80 -15.93 1.83
N GLY A 155 15.86 -16.16 0.92
CA GLY A 155 14.89 -17.24 1.09
C GLY A 155 14.04 -17.49 -0.15
N ARG A 156 13.28 -18.59 -0.09
CA ARG A 156 12.36 -19.01 -1.16
C ARG A 156 11.02 -18.30 -1.00
N VAL A 157 10.50 -17.72 -2.08
CA VAL A 157 9.13 -17.18 -2.10
C VAL A 157 8.15 -18.35 -2.10
N GLN A 158 7.15 -18.31 -1.21
CA GLN A 158 6.10 -19.32 -1.12
C GLN A 158 4.74 -18.65 -0.96
N LYS A 159 3.77 -19.05 -1.78
CA LYS A 159 2.37 -18.65 -1.63
C LYS A 159 1.69 -19.52 -0.57
N ARG A 160 1.37 -18.94 0.59
CA ARG A 160 0.61 -19.59 1.66
C ARG A 160 -0.44 -18.61 2.20
N PHE A 161 -1.62 -18.61 1.59
CA PHE A 161 -2.64 -17.55 1.71
C PHE A 161 -2.16 -16.20 1.14
N GLU A 162 -1.09 -15.64 1.70
CA GLU A 162 -0.32 -14.53 1.13
C GLU A 162 1.10 -15.02 0.79
N ARG A 163 1.85 -14.23 0.02
CA ARG A 163 3.26 -14.56 -0.25
C ARG A 163 4.10 -14.31 1.00
N GLN A 164 4.88 -15.32 1.35
CA GLN A 164 5.82 -15.30 2.45
C GLN A 164 7.20 -15.75 1.95
N VAL A 165 8.25 -15.43 2.69
CA VAL A 165 9.61 -15.88 2.37
C VAL A 165 10.04 -16.96 3.36
N VAL A 166 10.36 -18.16 2.87
CA VAL A 166 10.96 -19.22 3.68
C VAL A 166 12.47 -18.99 3.72
N VAL A 167 12.94 -18.56 4.90
CA VAL A 167 14.31 -18.07 5.11
C VAL A 167 15.30 -19.23 5.03
N SER A 168 16.26 -19.12 4.11
CA SER A 168 17.43 -20.01 4.02
C SER A 168 18.65 -19.41 4.71
N GLN A 169 18.84 -18.09 4.59
CA GLN A 169 19.92 -17.35 5.26
C GLN A 169 19.37 -16.06 5.88
N LEU A 170 19.85 -15.76 7.09
CA LEU A 170 19.46 -14.59 7.88
C LEU A 170 20.71 -14.00 8.51
N SER A 171 21.00 -12.74 8.22
CA SER A 171 22.10 -11.98 8.81
C SER A 171 21.64 -10.59 9.22
N ARG A 172 22.24 -10.01 10.27
CA ARG A 172 22.02 -8.60 10.61
C ARG A 172 22.67 -7.72 9.55
N SER A 173 22.03 -6.61 9.23
CA SER A 173 22.49 -5.58 8.30
C SER A 173 22.67 -4.27 9.05
N SER A 174 23.43 -3.34 8.48
CA SER A 174 23.48 -1.96 8.98
C SER A 174 22.31 -1.16 8.42
N PRO A 175 21.91 -0.03 9.04
CA PRO A 175 20.90 0.87 8.47
C PRO A 175 21.25 1.35 7.05
N ASN A 176 22.54 1.53 6.75
CA ASN A 176 23.00 1.92 5.40
C ASN A 176 22.82 0.78 4.39
N GLY A 177 22.84 -0.48 4.84
CA GLY A 177 22.66 -1.64 3.96
C GLY A 177 21.29 -1.67 3.30
N GLU A 178 20.25 -1.14 3.95
CA GLU A 178 18.92 -0.97 3.33
C GLU A 178 18.98 0.02 2.16
N LEU A 179 19.60 1.19 2.36
CA LEU A 179 19.72 2.21 1.31
C LEU A 179 20.54 1.73 0.11
N GLU A 180 21.63 1.00 0.37
CA GLU A 180 22.45 0.38 -0.67
C GLU A 180 21.67 -0.69 -1.45
N HIS A 181 20.91 -1.54 -0.74
CA HIS A 181 20.05 -2.53 -1.37
C HIS A 181 18.97 -1.86 -2.23
N CYS A 182 18.30 -0.82 -1.73
CA CYS A 182 17.30 -0.07 -2.49
C CYS A 182 17.87 0.54 -3.78
N ARG A 183 19.08 1.12 -3.73
CA ARG A 183 19.75 1.64 -4.93
C ARG A 183 20.07 0.54 -5.93
N LEU A 184 20.58 -0.60 -5.46
CA LEU A 184 20.87 -1.77 -6.29
C LEU A 184 19.61 -2.27 -6.99
N VAL A 185 18.52 -2.49 -6.24
CA VAL A 185 17.25 -3.01 -6.79
C VAL A 185 16.66 -2.06 -7.82
N ARG A 186 16.69 -0.74 -7.58
CA ARG A 186 16.26 0.24 -8.57
C ARG A 186 17.11 0.18 -9.85
N GLY A 187 18.42 0.01 -9.71
CA GLY A 187 19.31 -0.22 -10.85
C GLY A 187 18.92 -1.47 -11.64
N LEU A 188 18.65 -2.58 -10.96
CA LEU A 188 18.23 -3.84 -11.58
C LEU A 188 16.87 -3.74 -12.28
N HIS A 189 15.92 -2.97 -11.74
CA HIS A 189 14.66 -2.71 -12.43
C HIS A 189 14.86 -2.03 -13.77
N ILE A 190 15.78 -1.07 -13.84
CA ILE A 190 16.10 -0.32 -15.07
C ILE A 190 16.88 -1.21 -16.05
N THR A 191 17.91 -1.92 -15.58
CA THR A 191 18.88 -2.60 -16.45
C THR A 191 18.56 -4.05 -16.73
N SER A 192 17.65 -4.68 -15.97
CA SER A 192 17.41 -6.12 -16.06
C SER A 192 15.92 -6.48 -16.02
N TYR A 193 15.19 -6.14 -14.95
CA TYR A 193 13.83 -6.66 -14.72
C TYR A 193 12.79 -6.11 -15.69
N SER A 194 12.86 -4.81 -16.04
CA SER A 194 11.86 -4.15 -16.90
C SER A 194 12.21 -4.17 -18.39
N LEU A 195 13.26 -4.89 -18.79
CA LEU A 195 13.61 -5.01 -20.21
C LEU A 195 12.57 -5.85 -20.96
N LEU A 196 12.27 -5.46 -22.20
CA LEU A 196 11.34 -6.18 -23.07
C LEU A 196 11.95 -7.42 -23.73
N SER A 197 13.28 -7.56 -23.70
CA SER A 197 13.96 -8.69 -24.31
C SER A 197 13.71 -9.98 -23.50
N PRO A 198 13.45 -11.13 -24.16
CA PRO A 198 13.28 -12.40 -23.47
C PRO A 198 14.47 -12.73 -22.56
N PHE A 199 14.20 -13.45 -21.47
CA PHE A 199 15.26 -13.94 -20.60
C PHE A 199 16.11 -14.98 -21.32
N ALA A 200 17.43 -14.80 -21.23
CA ALA A 200 18.41 -15.79 -21.67
C ALA A 200 19.14 -16.29 -20.43
N ILE A 201 19.19 -17.61 -20.25
CA ILE A 201 19.96 -18.23 -19.16
C ILE A 201 21.42 -17.83 -19.37
N PRO A 202 22.07 -17.20 -18.38
CA PRO A 202 23.50 -16.92 -18.47
C PRO A 202 24.24 -18.22 -18.77
N SER A 203 24.96 -18.26 -19.89
CA SER A 203 25.81 -19.41 -20.21
C SER A 203 26.71 -19.65 -19.01
N SER A 204 26.77 -20.89 -18.51
CA SER A 204 27.64 -21.32 -17.40
C SER A 204 29.12 -21.30 -17.79
N GLY A 205 29.50 -20.36 -18.64
CA GLY A 205 30.77 -20.26 -19.32
C GLY A 205 31.87 -20.02 -18.32
N SER A 206 32.76 -21.01 -18.28
CA SER A 206 34.20 -20.90 -18.07
C SER A 206 34.61 -19.68 -17.25
N PRO A 207 35.10 -19.84 -15.99
CA PRO A 207 35.53 -18.73 -15.17
C PRO A 207 36.40 -17.80 -16.00
N HIS A 208 35.81 -16.69 -16.45
CA HIS A 208 36.54 -15.65 -17.12
C HIS A 208 37.43 -15.11 -16.02
N HIS A 209 38.66 -15.61 -16.03
CA HIS A 209 39.78 -15.08 -15.29
C HIS A 209 39.89 -13.63 -15.77
N GLU A 210 39.13 -12.72 -15.16
CA GLU A 210 39.42 -11.31 -15.23
C GLU A 210 40.82 -11.18 -14.63
N SER A 211 41.81 -11.21 -15.51
CA SER A 211 43.16 -10.78 -15.25
C SER A 211 43.12 -9.28 -14.99
N ASN A 212 42.54 -8.89 -13.86
CA ASN A 212 42.86 -7.65 -13.21
C ASN A 212 44.33 -7.78 -12.80
N GLY A 213 45.21 -7.16 -13.60
CA GLY A 213 46.61 -6.99 -13.29
C GLY A 213 46.77 -6.20 -12.00
N VAL A 214 46.72 -6.90 -10.87
CA VAL A 214 47.10 -6.39 -9.57
C VAL A 214 48.57 -6.74 -9.36
N LEU A 215 49.38 -5.69 -9.27
CA LEU A 215 50.78 -5.74 -8.87
C LEU A 215 50.97 -6.66 -7.66
N LYS A 216 51.84 -7.66 -7.84
CA LYS A 216 52.36 -8.52 -6.76
C LYS A 216 53.00 -7.65 -5.68
N HIS A 217 52.33 -7.51 -4.54
CA HIS A 217 53.00 -7.20 -3.28
C HIS A 217 53.27 -8.51 -2.53
N SER A 218 54.55 -8.76 -2.32
CA SER A 218 55.14 -9.85 -1.53
C SER A 218 54.73 -9.79 -0.06
N PRO A 219 54.69 -10.94 0.65
CA PRO A 219 54.20 -11.03 2.02
C PRO A 219 55.21 -10.46 3.03
N PRO A 220 54.79 -9.66 4.03
CA PRO A 220 55.66 -9.24 5.10
C PRO A 220 55.81 -10.32 6.17
N THR A 221 57.07 -10.54 6.51
CA THR A 221 57.63 -11.43 7.51
C THR A 221 57.14 -11.11 8.93
N LYS A 222 56.92 -12.18 9.69
CA LYS A 222 56.64 -12.19 11.13
C LYS A 222 57.67 -11.37 11.89
N ARG A 223 57.23 -10.40 12.71
CA ARG A 223 58.05 -9.83 13.79
C ARG A 223 57.33 -9.92 15.13
N THR A 224 58.11 -10.44 16.07
CA THR A 224 57.90 -10.69 17.49
C THR A 224 57.66 -9.38 18.25
N PHE A 225 56.66 -9.35 19.14
CA PHE A 225 56.43 -8.24 20.06
C PHE A 225 57.01 -8.54 21.46
N SER A 226 57.77 -7.57 21.98
CA SER A 226 58.14 -7.41 23.40
C SER A 226 57.25 -6.34 24.05
N PRO A 227 57.14 -6.28 25.39
CA PRO A 227 56.04 -5.59 26.08
C PRO A 227 56.36 -4.20 26.69
N SER A 228 55.29 -3.39 26.83
CA SER A 228 55.06 -2.25 27.77
C SER A 228 55.88 -0.95 27.61
N PRO A 229 55.46 0.21 28.18
CA PRO A 229 54.34 0.47 29.10
C PRO A 229 53.41 1.69 28.74
N ALA A 230 52.37 1.86 29.56
CA ALA A 230 51.33 2.91 29.57
C ALA A 230 51.88 4.35 29.64
N PRO A 231 51.07 5.43 29.39
CA PRO A 231 50.07 5.86 30.38
C PRO A 231 48.82 6.63 29.86
N GLN A 232 47.93 6.86 30.83
CA GLN A 232 47.09 8.05 31.05
C GLN A 232 45.70 8.21 30.42
N SER A 233 44.78 8.39 31.37
CA SER A 233 43.35 8.62 31.36
C SER A 233 42.92 10.02 30.93
N SER A 234 41.74 10.13 30.32
CA SER A 234 40.90 11.36 30.23
C SER A 234 39.43 10.99 29.90
N PRO A 235 38.45 11.85 30.25
CA PRO A 235 37.12 11.45 30.75
C PRO A 235 35.99 11.42 29.70
N PRO A 236 34.84 10.77 30.01
CA PRO A 236 33.69 10.69 29.09
C PRO A 236 32.82 11.95 29.16
N THR A 237 32.67 12.64 28.02
CA THR A 237 31.65 13.68 27.83
C THR A 237 30.43 13.09 27.14
N SER A 238 29.40 12.82 27.96
CA SER A 238 28.07 12.42 27.53
C SER A 238 27.30 13.66 27.06
N VAL A 239 27.05 13.78 25.76
CA VAL A 239 26.14 14.80 25.21
C VAL A 239 24.91 14.11 24.65
N ALA A 240 23.80 14.29 25.35
CA ALA A 240 22.48 13.80 24.97
C ALA A 240 22.02 14.47 23.67
N SER A 241 21.87 13.68 22.62
CA SER A 241 21.34 14.11 21.32
C SER A 241 19.82 14.20 21.43
N SER A 242 19.30 15.42 21.35
CA SER A 242 17.86 15.66 21.22
C SER A 242 17.38 15.30 19.80
N PRO A 243 16.11 14.88 19.61
CA PRO A 243 15.61 14.48 18.30
C PRO A 243 15.41 15.71 17.42
N ALA A 244 16.21 15.81 16.36
CA ALA A 244 15.99 16.79 15.30
C ALA A 244 14.64 16.50 14.62
N LYS A 245 13.75 17.50 14.60
CA LYS A 245 12.57 17.54 13.73
C LYS A 245 13.04 17.44 12.29
N SER A 246 12.90 16.27 11.68
CA SER A 246 13.07 16.07 10.26
C SER A 246 11.96 16.82 9.51
N SER A 247 12.38 17.63 8.55
CA SER A 247 11.52 18.30 7.58
C SER A 247 10.66 17.28 6.85
N VAL A 248 9.38 17.63 6.67
CA VAL A 248 8.35 16.85 5.99
C VAL A 248 8.81 16.57 4.56
N THR A 249 9.44 15.42 4.36
CA THR A 249 9.69 14.88 3.02
C THR A 249 8.35 14.33 2.54
N GLN A 250 7.92 14.69 1.33
CA GLN A 250 6.63 14.30 0.75
C GLN A 250 6.46 12.76 0.84
N LEU A 251 5.67 12.32 1.83
CA LEU A 251 5.32 10.93 2.01
C LEU A 251 4.40 10.55 0.86
N SER A 252 4.78 9.53 0.08
CA SER A 252 3.88 8.85 -0.84
C SER A 252 2.53 8.58 -0.16
N PRO A 253 1.40 8.65 -0.89
CA PRO A 253 0.07 8.50 -0.30
C PRO A 253 0.03 7.27 0.61
N ARG A 254 -0.23 7.48 1.91
CA ARG A 254 -0.28 6.39 2.87
C ARG A 254 -1.44 5.47 2.48
N LYS A 255 -1.11 4.32 1.88
CA LYS A 255 -2.09 3.30 1.50
C LYS A 255 -2.89 2.90 2.74
N LEU A 256 -4.17 3.24 2.76
CA LEU A 256 -5.04 2.89 3.87
C LEU A 256 -5.27 1.37 3.88
N ARG A 257 -5.36 0.79 5.07
CA ARG A 257 -5.67 -0.64 5.24
C ARG A 257 -7.13 -0.90 4.83
N HIS A 258 -7.48 -2.12 4.45
CA HIS A 258 -8.89 -2.45 4.21
C HIS A 258 -9.72 -2.27 5.50
N PRO A 259 -10.96 -1.73 5.46
CA PRO A 259 -11.81 -1.55 6.65
C PRO A 259 -12.05 -2.82 7.49
N SER A 260 -11.97 -4.00 6.87
CA SER A 260 -12.05 -5.30 7.57
C SER A 260 -10.86 -5.60 8.49
N ARG A 261 -9.69 -5.00 8.22
CA ARG A 261 -8.44 -5.21 8.95
C ARG A 261 -8.19 -4.17 10.03
N LEU A 262 -9.05 -3.16 10.17
CA LEU A 262 -8.97 -2.17 11.23
C LEU A 262 -9.33 -2.78 12.59
N HIS A 263 -8.63 -2.37 13.65
CA HIS A 263 -8.97 -2.82 14.99
C HIS A 263 -10.19 -2.07 15.54
N SER A 264 -10.87 -2.66 16.52
CA SER A 264 -12.07 -2.06 17.11
C SER A 264 -11.87 -0.67 17.72
N LYS A 265 -10.66 -0.38 18.22
CA LYS A 265 -10.29 0.95 18.74
C LYS A 265 -10.14 2.02 17.66
N ASP A 266 -9.88 1.59 16.43
CA ASP A 266 -9.65 2.47 15.28
C ASP A 266 -10.96 2.87 14.61
N PHE A 267 -12.10 2.25 14.95
CA PHE A 267 -13.42 2.63 14.46
C PHE A 267 -13.91 3.92 15.13
N THR A 268 -13.48 5.06 14.58
CA THR A 268 -13.88 6.40 15.00
C THR A 268 -14.49 7.17 13.83
N ALA A 269 -15.26 8.22 14.13
CA ALA A 269 -15.80 9.10 13.09
C ALA A 269 -14.69 9.74 12.24
N ASN A 270 -13.56 10.12 12.87
CA ASN A 270 -12.41 10.65 12.14
C ASN A 270 -11.78 9.63 11.18
N THR A 271 -11.68 8.36 11.59
CA THR A 271 -11.22 7.28 10.70
C THR A 271 -12.13 7.14 9.49
N PHE A 272 -13.45 7.16 9.71
CA PHE A 272 -14.42 7.11 8.62
C PHE A 272 -14.25 8.28 7.63
N ARG A 273 -14.08 9.51 8.13
CA ARG A 273 -13.81 10.71 7.32
C ARG A 273 -12.56 10.55 6.44
N ILE A 274 -11.47 10.03 7.01
CA ILE A 274 -10.20 9.80 6.29
C ILE A 274 -10.42 8.79 5.14
N TYR A 275 -11.14 7.70 5.40
CA TYR A 275 -11.44 6.68 4.37
C TYR A 275 -12.35 7.22 3.28
N MET A 276 -13.35 8.02 3.64
CA MET A 276 -14.23 8.65 2.66
C MET A 276 -13.47 9.62 1.74
N LYS A 277 -12.56 10.44 2.31
CA LYS A 277 -11.68 11.30 1.50
C LYS A 277 -10.79 10.48 0.57
N HIS A 278 -10.14 9.44 1.11
CA HIS A 278 -9.29 8.56 0.30
C HIS A 278 -10.05 7.91 -0.85
N TYR A 279 -11.29 7.48 -0.62
CA TYR A 279 -12.15 6.94 -1.67
C TYR A 279 -12.42 7.97 -2.78
N MET A 280 -12.74 9.22 -2.42
CA MET A 280 -12.97 10.28 -3.41
C MET A 280 -11.70 10.65 -4.18
N ASP A 281 -10.55 10.71 -3.50
CA ASP A 281 -9.27 11.07 -4.13
C ASP A 281 -8.70 9.98 -5.05
N ASN A 282 -8.98 8.71 -4.76
CA ASN A 282 -8.39 7.54 -5.43
C ASN A 282 -9.43 6.72 -6.17
N LEU A 283 -10.60 7.29 -6.47
CA LEU A 283 -11.57 6.60 -7.30
C LEU A 283 -10.83 6.24 -8.59
N PRO A 284 -10.74 4.94 -8.97
CA PRO A 284 -10.21 4.61 -10.26
C PRO A 284 -11.13 5.35 -11.21
N ASP A 285 -10.58 6.31 -11.96
CA ASP A 285 -11.28 6.90 -13.09
C ASP A 285 -11.83 5.70 -13.84
N LEU A 286 -13.14 5.45 -13.68
CA LEU A 286 -13.77 4.23 -14.14
C LEU A 286 -13.59 4.31 -15.63
N VAL A 287 -12.55 3.58 -16.09
CA VAL A 287 -12.02 3.63 -17.43
C VAL A 287 -13.22 3.63 -18.33
N SER A 288 -13.46 4.75 -19.01
CA SER A 288 -14.65 4.96 -19.82
C SER A 288 -14.91 3.66 -20.59
N PRO A 289 -16.05 2.99 -20.41
CA PRO A 289 -16.33 1.68 -20.99
C PRO A 289 -16.56 1.75 -22.52
N ILE A 290 -15.91 2.69 -23.20
CA ILE A 290 -15.98 2.91 -24.64
C ILE A 290 -15.34 1.73 -25.41
N TYR A 291 -14.58 0.84 -24.74
CA TYR A 291 -13.96 -0.30 -25.39
C TYR A 291 -14.65 -1.67 -25.20
N GLN A 292 -15.90 -1.74 -24.74
CA GLN A 292 -16.59 -3.04 -24.58
C GLN A 292 -17.88 -3.27 -25.38
N VAL A 293 -18.30 -2.36 -26.27
CA VAL A 293 -19.60 -2.52 -26.98
C VAL A 293 -19.49 -3.04 -28.43
N GLU A 294 -18.30 -3.22 -29.02
CA GLU A 294 -18.19 -3.71 -30.40
C GLU A 294 -17.33 -4.98 -30.54
N SER A 295 -17.68 -6.09 -29.88
CA SER A 295 -17.20 -7.42 -30.32
C SER A 295 -17.92 -8.62 -29.68
N LEU A 296 -19.24 -8.60 -29.58
CA LEU A 296 -20.02 -9.82 -29.33
C LEU A 296 -21.33 -9.78 -30.15
N SER A 297 -21.20 -9.74 -31.47
CA SER A 297 -22.22 -10.33 -32.35
C SER A 297 -21.65 -11.60 -32.95
N ASP A 298 -22.51 -12.63 -33.00
CA ASP A 298 -22.37 -13.90 -33.75
C ASP A 298 -21.64 -15.04 -33.04
N CYS A 299 -22.32 -15.66 -32.06
CA CYS A 299 -22.19 -17.08 -31.73
C CYS A 299 -23.52 -17.61 -31.17
N GLU A 300 -24.57 -17.58 -31.99
CA GLU A 300 -25.79 -18.37 -31.76
C GLU A 300 -25.49 -19.81 -32.21
N SER A 301 -25.32 -20.74 -31.26
CA SER A 301 -25.45 -22.17 -31.57
C SER A 301 -25.91 -22.99 -30.37
N ASP A 302 -27.11 -23.49 -30.56
CA ASP A 302 -27.87 -24.52 -29.87
C ASP A 302 -27.04 -25.74 -29.42
N ALA A 303 -27.25 -26.20 -28.18
CA ALA A 303 -27.25 -27.63 -27.83
C ALA A 303 -27.82 -27.86 -26.42
N GLN A 304 -29.08 -28.29 -26.41
CA GLN A 304 -29.75 -28.99 -25.32
C GLN A 304 -29.05 -30.31 -24.95
N ILE A 305 -28.50 -30.44 -23.74
CA ILE A 305 -28.33 -31.71 -22.98
C ILE A 305 -28.14 -31.27 -21.51
N GLY A 306 -28.76 -31.77 -20.45
CA GLY A 306 -29.69 -32.85 -20.19
C GLY A 306 -29.81 -32.90 -18.66
N ARG A 307 -31.02 -33.14 -18.16
CA ARG A 307 -31.36 -33.32 -16.73
C ARG A 307 -30.63 -34.52 -16.12
N SER A 308 -30.65 -34.59 -14.78
CA SER A 308 -30.28 -35.73 -13.90
C SER A 308 -28.85 -35.62 -13.34
N LEU A 309 -28.54 -35.70 -12.05
CA LEU A 309 -29.15 -36.45 -10.95
C LEU A 309 -28.89 -35.74 -9.60
N ALA A 310 -29.92 -35.75 -8.75
CA ALA A 310 -29.80 -35.53 -7.31
C ALA A 310 -29.30 -36.83 -6.64
N GLN A 311 -28.24 -36.76 -5.84
CA GLN A 311 -27.96 -37.74 -4.78
C GLN A 311 -26.81 -37.24 -3.89
N THR A 312 -27.14 -36.61 -2.76
CA THR A 312 -26.21 -36.44 -1.64
C THR A 312 -26.53 -37.48 -0.56
N PRO A 313 -25.58 -38.32 -0.14
CA PRO A 313 -25.81 -39.30 0.92
C PRO A 313 -25.80 -38.64 2.30
N ALA A 314 -26.74 -39.08 3.14
CA ALA A 314 -26.92 -38.66 4.52
C ALA A 314 -25.71 -39.02 5.40
N SER A 315 -25.23 -38.04 6.17
CA SER A 315 -24.20 -38.22 7.19
C SER A 315 -24.81 -38.67 8.53
N PRO A 316 -24.14 -39.57 9.27
CA PRO A 316 -24.73 -40.28 10.39
C PRO A 316 -24.67 -39.49 11.71
N THR A 317 -25.82 -39.43 12.37
CA THR A 317 -26.04 -39.02 13.77
C THR A 317 -25.27 -39.91 14.77
N LYS A 318 -24.44 -39.30 15.63
CA LYS A 318 -24.05 -39.84 16.95
C LYS A 318 -24.34 -38.76 18.01
N ARG A 319 -25.43 -38.89 18.75
CA ARG A 319 -25.60 -39.60 20.04
C ARG A 319 -24.92 -38.86 21.21
N SER A 320 -25.71 -37.95 21.78
CA SER A 320 -25.71 -37.50 23.17
C SER A 320 -25.65 -38.69 24.13
N GLN A 321 -24.84 -38.60 25.20
CA GLN A 321 -25.18 -39.14 26.53
C GLN A 321 -24.26 -38.60 27.65
N PHE A 322 -24.94 -38.14 28.71
CA PHE A 322 -24.65 -38.19 30.14
C PHE A 322 -23.59 -37.28 30.82
N ASP A 323 -24.14 -36.35 31.60
CA ASP A 323 -23.93 -36.13 33.03
C ASP A 323 -22.74 -36.82 33.71
N SER A 324 -21.90 -35.99 34.33
CA SER A 324 -21.48 -36.25 35.72
C SER A 324 -21.09 -34.95 36.40
N ALA A 325 -21.92 -34.60 37.39
CA ALA A 325 -21.63 -33.64 38.42
C ALA A 325 -20.52 -34.17 39.34
N VAL A 326 -19.40 -33.44 39.46
CA VAL A 326 -18.49 -33.56 40.61
C VAL A 326 -18.04 -32.16 41.04
N VAL A 327 -18.76 -31.68 42.04
CA VAL A 327 -18.33 -30.98 43.26
C VAL A 327 -16.81 -30.66 43.41
N ARG A 328 -16.56 -29.35 43.62
CA ARG A 328 -15.50 -28.68 44.42
C ARG A 328 -14.02 -29.01 44.17
N ASN A 329 -13.25 -27.98 43.78
CA ASN A 329 -12.37 -27.26 44.69
C ASN A 329 -11.77 -26.02 43.99
N THR A 330 -12.19 -24.85 44.46
CA THR A 330 -11.58 -23.56 44.17
C THR A 330 -10.38 -23.38 45.11
N GLU A 331 -9.18 -23.36 44.56
CA GLU A 331 -8.01 -22.79 45.24
C GLU A 331 -7.46 -21.61 44.43
N ASP A 332 -7.25 -20.54 45.16
CA ASP A 332 -6.86 -19.21 44.74
C ASP A 332 -5.43 -19.18 44.18
N PHE A 333 -5.30 -18.75 42.92
CA PHE A 333 -4.03 -18.23 42.40
C PHE A 333 -4.20 -16.74 42.07
N ALA A 334 -4.02 -15.93 43.11
CA ALA A 334 -3.85 -14.49 42.99
C ALA A 334 -2.49 -14.18 42.36
N THR A 335 -2.49 -13.72 41.11
CA THR A 335 -1.33 -13.08 40.48
C THR A 335 -1.12 -11.67 41.04
N PRO A 336 0.08 -11.30 41.54
CA PRO A 336 0.35 -9.95 42.01
C PRO A 336 0.54 -9.00 40.82
N ARG A 337 -0.28 -7.94 40.75
CA ARG A 337 -0.05 -6.79 39.88
C ARG A 337 0.78 -5.73 40.62
N PRO A 338 1.82 -5.14 40.01
CA PRO A 338 2.56 -4.05 40.62
C PRO A 338 1.72 -2.76 40.67
N VAL A 339 1.73 -2.13 41.85
CA VAL A 339 1.12 -0.83 42.15
C VAL A 339 1.99 0.28 41.55
N ILE A 340 1.48 0.96 40.53
CA ILE A 340 2.10 2.18 39.98
C ILE A 340 1.65 3.35 40.86
N LYS A 341 2.59 3.91 41.63
CA LYS A 341 2.40 5.17 42.36
C LYS A 341 2.40 6.31 41.34
N VAL A 342 1.27 7.01 41.24
CA VAL A 342 1.11 8.25 40.49
C VAL A 342 1.79 9.36 41.30
N VAL A 343 2.90 9.90 40.79
CA VAL A 343 3.49 11.16 41.28
C VAL A 343 3.03 12.25 40.32
N GLU A 344 2.12 13.08 40.82
CA GLU A 344 1.77 14.37 40.24
C GLU A 344 2.94 15.36 40.39
N HIS A 345 3.09 16.22 39.38
CA HIS A 345 3.81 17.50 39.32
C HIS A 345 4.80 17.60 38.15
N THR A 346 4.33 18.14 37.04
CA THR A 346 5.18 18.77 36.01
C THR A 346 4.85 20.27 35.93
N PRO A 347 5.81 21.18 36.19
CA PRO A 347 5.61 22.61 36.01
C PRO A 347 5.76 23.01 34.52
N ARG A 348 4.88 23.92 34.06
CA ARG A 348 4.92 24.53 32.72
C ARG A 348 6.04 25.59 32.64
N PRO A 349 6.95 25.55 31.66
CA PRO A 349 7.84 26.67 31.39
C PRO A 349 7.11 27.79 30.64
N ARG A 350 7.17 29.02 31.18
CA ARG A 350 6.79 30.27 30.51
C ARG A 350 7.92 30.70 29.58
N ILE A 351 7.65 30.74 28.28
CA ILE A 351 8.55 31.32 27.27
C ILE A 351 8.17 32.80 27.09
N ARG A 352 9.16 33.69 27.21
CA ARG A 352 9.02 35.13 26.94
C ARG A 352 9.01 35.41 25.43
N PRO A 353 8.29 36.43 24.93
CA PRO A 353 8.26 36.78 23.52
C PRO A 353 9.61 37.36 23.06
N LEU A 354 10.14 36.86 21.95
CA LEU A 354 11.29 37.46 21.26
C LEU A 354 10.78 38.57 20.33
N THR A 355 11.12 39.80 20.69
CA THR A 355 11.02 40.99 19.84
C THR A 355 12.21 41.03 18.89
N PHE A 356 11.95 40.96 17.59
CA PHE A 356 12.94 41.33 16.57
C PHE A 356 12.67 42.78 16.14
N ALA A 357 13.52 43.68 16.62
CA ALA A 357 13.62 45.06 16.15
C ALA A 357 14.45 45.11 14.86
N GLY A 358 14.16 46.12 14.05
CA GLY A 358 14.50 46.20 12.64
C GLY A 358 15.97 46.48 12.33
N VAL A 359 16.29 46.22 11.06
CA VAL A 359 17.41 46.84 10.37
C VAL A 359 16.86 47.34 9.04
N ASP A 360 16.69 48.66 8.97
CA ASP A 360 16.44 49.41 7.75
C ASP A 360 17.71 49.39 6.89
N LEU A 361 17.56 49.08 5.59
CA LEU A 361 18.54 49.44 4.57
C LEU A 361 17.79 49.92 3.32
N SER A 362 17.67 51.23 3.26
CA SER A 362 17.40 52.04 2.08
C SER A 362 18.58 52.01 1.10
N SER A 363 18.32 51.83 -0.20
CA SER A 363 19.10 52.43 -1.31
C SER A 363 18.36 52.36 -2.65
N SER A 364 17.74 53.49 -2.98
CA SER A 364 17.84 54.28 -4.23
C SER A 364 18.11 53.61 -5.61
N THR A 365 17.15 53.85 -6.53
CA THR A 365 17.28 54.36 -7.92
C THR A 365 18.12 53.61 -8.98
N SER A 366 17.51 53.27 -10.13
CA SER A 366 17.76 53.98 -11.41
C SER A 366 16.89 53.49 -12.59
N ALA A 367 16.42 54.50 -13.33
CA ALA A 367 15.88 54.67 -14.69
C ALA A 367 15.73 53.52 -15.73
N VAL A 368 14.64 53.68 -16.50
CA VAL A 368 14.22 53.05 -17.78
C VAL A 368 15.16 53.41 -18.95
N PRO A 369 15.13 52.74 -20.13
CA PRO A 369 14.15 53.13 -21.15
C PRO A 369 13.52 52.00 -21.99
N ARG A 370 12.29 52.35 -22.37
CA ARG A 370 11.29 51.84 -23.31
C ARG A 370 11.85 51.61 -24.73
N VAL A 371 11.55 50.46 -25.34
CA VAL A 371 11.60 50.27 -26.81
C VAL A 371 10.26 49.75 -27.30
N THR A 372 9.62 50.57 -28.11
CA THR A 372 8.47 50.28 -28.98
C THR A 372 8.98 49.67 -30.28
N SER A 373 8.39 48.57 -30.76
CA SER A 373 8.41 48.24 -32.19
C SER A 373 7.27 47.32 -32.57
N SER A 374 6.76 47.61 -33.75
CA SER A 374 5.47 47.29 -34.36
C SER A 374 5.44 45.98 -35.13
N VAL A 375 4.23 45.44 -35.22
CA VAL A 375 3.73 44.34 -36.07
C VAL A 375 4.10 44.54 -37.56
N PRO A 376 4.36 43.44 -38.29
CA PRO A 376 3.60 43.24 -39.52
C PRO A 376 2.95 41.85 -39.60
N VAL A 377 1.68 41.90 -39.96
CA VAL A 377 0.79 40.79 -40.31
C VAL A 377 1.36 40.08 -41.54
N THR A 378 1.64 38.78 -41.42
CA THR A 378 1.83 37.90 -42.58
C THR A 378 0.82 36.76 -42.52
N ARG A 379 -0.12 36.83 -43.47
CA ARG A 379 -1.15 35.83 -43.77
C ARG A 379 -0.47 34.62 -44.40
N VAL A 380 -0.31 33.53 -43.65
CA VAL A 380 0.22 32.25 -44.15
C VAL A 380 -0.90 31.22 -44.19
N GLN A 381 -0.96 30.53 -45.31
CA GLN A 381 -1.95 29.55 -45.74
C GLN A 381 -2.06 28.37 -44.76
N GLY A 382 -3.29 27.86 -44.61
CA GLY A 382 -3.64 26.80 -43.66
C GLY A 382 -3.00 25.45 -44.00
N PRO A 383 -2.40 24.75 -43.01
CA PRO A 383 -1.93 23.38 -43.16
C PRO A 383 -3.08 22.38 -42.93
N PRO A 384 -2.94 21.14 -43.42
CA PRO A 384 -4.01 20.15 -43.46
C PRO A 384 -4.49 19.75 -42.07
N THR A 385 -5.82 19.72 -41.91
CA THR A 385 -6.56 19.17 -40.78
C THR A 385 -6.17 17.71 -40.57
N THR A 386 -5.15 17.49 -39.74
CA THR A 386 -4.95 16.21 -39.08
C THR A 386 -5.97 16.17 -37.94
N THR A 387 -6.99 15.34 -38.13
CA THR A 387 -7.97 15.00 -37.10
C THR A 387 -7.25 14.26 -35.98
N SER A 388 -6.60 15.01 -35.10
CA SER A 388 -6.00 14.50 -33.88
C SER A 388 -7.14 13.91 -33.07
N THR A 389 -7.18 12.58 -33.00
CA THR A 389 -7.96 11.79 -32.04
C THR A 389 -7.46 12.15 -30.65
N ALA A 390 -7.83 13.34 -30.18
CA ALA A 390 -7.64 13.77 -28.81
C ALA A 390 -8.48 12.82 -27.96
N THR A 391 -7.81 11.95 -27.23
CA THR A 391 -8.39 11.07 -26.23
C THR A 391 -9.26 11.93 -25.32
N ALA A 392 -10.58 11.79 -25.43
CA ALA A 392 -11.52 12.58 -24.65
C ALA A 392 -11.27 12.29 -23.17
N ILE A 393 -10.60 13.22 -22.49
CA ILE A 393 -10.37 13.15 -21.05
C ILE A 393 -11.75 13.12 -20.41
N ALA A 394 -12.06 12.05 -19.68
CA ALA A 394 -13.35 11.90 -19.03
C ALA A 394 -13.58 13.11 -18.12
N SER A 395 -14.69 13.82 -18.32
CA SER A 395 -15.01 14.97 -17.49
C SER A 395 -15.15 14.51 -16.03
N PRO A 396 -14.54 15.21 -15.06
CA PRO A 396 -14.64 14.86 -13.66
C PRO A 396 -16.12 14.79 -13.24
N ARG A 397 -16.44 13.90 -12.31
CA ARG A 397 -17.80 13.69 -11.82
C ARG A 397 -17.86 13.96 -10.32
N GLY A 398 -18.99 14.50 -9.87
CA GLY A 398 -19.25 14.76 -8.47
C GLY A 398 -19.81 13.53 -7.75
N PHE A 399 -19.58 13.48 -6.45
CA PHE A 399 -20.07 12.47 -5.54
C PHE A 399 -21.28 12.99 -4.78
N SER A 400 -22.45 12.38 -4.96
CA SER A 400 -23.61 12.63 -4.09
C SER A 400 -23.51 11.83 -2.79
N LEU A 401 -24.25 12.26 -1.76
CA LEU A 401 -24.34 11.53 -0.49
C LEU A 401 -24.95 10.13 -0.71
N SER A 402 -25.97 10.02 -1.56
CA SER A 402 -26.59 8.74 -1.93
C SER A 402 -25.61 7.80 -2.63
N TYR A 403 -24.76 8.30 -3.53
CA TYR A 403 -23.71 7.49 -4.16
C TYR A 403 -22.71 6.97 -3.12
N LEU A 404 -22.18 7.84 -2.26
CA LEU A 404 -21.19 7.45 -1.24
C LEU A 404 -21.73 6.40 -0.25
N ARG A 405 -23.02 6.45 0.09
CA ARG A 405 -23.68 5.46 0.95
C ARG A 405 -23.79 4.07 0.32
N ARG A 406 -23.83 3.99 -1.01
CA ARG A 406 -23.90 2.72 -1.77
C ARG A 406 -22.54 2.05 -1.95
N VAL A 407 -21.44 2.76 -1.67
CA VAL A 407 -20.09 2.19 -1.72
C VAL A 407 -19.95 1.13 -0.62
N PRO A 408 -19.81 -0.18 -0.96
CA PRO A 408 -19.87 -1.27 0.01
C PRO A 408 -18.85 -1.16 1.16
N GLU A 409 -17.64 -0.68 0.88
CA GLU A 409 -16.59 -0.59 1.90
C GLU A 409 -16.78 0.60 2.83
N LEU A 410 -17.31 1.72 2.31
CA LEU A 410 -17.69 2.87 3.14
C LEU A 410 -18.91 2.52 3.99
N SER A 411 -19.92 1.85 3.43
CA SER A 411 -21.11 1.44 4.19
C SER A 411 -20.75 0.44 5.30
N LEU A 412 -19.90 -0.55 5.01
CA LEU A 412 -19.36 -1.49 5.99
C LEU A 412 -18.58 -0.77 7.10
N LEU A 413 -17.72 0.19 6.75
CA LEU A 413 -16.96 0.97 7.74
C LEU A 413 -17.89 1.83 8.59
N ALA A 414 -18.87 2.51 7.98
CA ALA A 414 -19.87 3.32 8.68
C ALA A 414 -20.67 2.50 9.69
N ARG A 415 -21.08 1.28 9.32
CA ARG A 415 -21.74 0.32 10.22
C ARG A 415 -20.86 0.00 11.43
N LYS A 416 -19.61 -0.41 11.19
CA LYS A 416 -18.66 -0.75 12.27
C LYS A 416 -18.38 0.44 13.20
N VAL A 417 -18.22 1.64 12.65
CA VAL A 417 -18.03 2.87 13.43
C VAL A 417 -19.25 3.18 14.28
N THR A 418 -20.45 3.06 13.72
CA THR A 418 -21.69 3.32 14.44
C THR A 418 -21.92 2.32 15.58
N GLU A 419 -21.65 1.03 15.35
CA GLU A 419 -21.71 0.01 16.39
C GLU A 419 -20.65 0.21 17.48
N ALA A 420 -19.42 0.53 17.10
CA ALA A 420 -18.33 0.80 18.04
C ALA A 420 -18.63 2.03 18.92
N GLU A 421 -19.17 3.09 18.34
CA GLU A 421 -19.57 4.31 19.04
C GLU A 421 -20.75 4.06 19.98
N ALA A 422 -21.76 3.32 19.55
CA ALA A 422 -22.87 2.92 20.43
C ALA A 422 -22.38 2.06 21.60
N ARG A 423 -21.46 1.12 21.36
CA ARG A 423 -20.81 0.35 22.43
C ARG A 423 -19.98 1.24 23.36
N ARG A 424 -19.34 2.31 22.85
CA ARG A 424 -18.59 3.28 23.66
C ARG A 424 -19.53 4.07 24.58
N ARG A 425 -20.63 4.59 24.04
CA ARG A 425 -21.65 5.31 24.83
C ARG A 425 -22.25 4.45 25.94
N VAL A 426 -22.61 3.20 25.66
CA VAL A 426 -23.12 2.28 26.70
C VAL A 426 -22.09 2.03 27.80
N ARG A 427 -20.79 1.97 27.47
CA ARG A 427 -19.73 1.84 28.49
C ARG A 427 -19.57 3.11 29.31
N GLU A 428 -19.63 4.29 28.69
CA GLU A 428 -19.56 5.58 29.38
C GLU A 428 -20.77 5.81 30.30
N GLU A 429 -21.98 5.48 29.83
CA GLU A 429 -23.21 5.51 30.62
C GLU A 429 -23.18 4.53 31.79
N ARG A 430 -22.49 3.38 31.66
CA ARG A 430 -22.26 2.46 32.79
C ARG A 430 -21.17 2.95 33.75
N LYS A 431 -20.20 3.72 33.25
CA LYS A 431 -19.10 4.26 34.07
C LYS A 431 -19.57 5.44 34.92
N LYS A 432 -20.43 6.30 34.39
CA LYS A 432 -20.97 7.48 35.09
C LYS A 432 -21.64 7.19 36.45
N PRO A 433 -22.55 6.21 36.61
CA PRO A 433 -23.14 5.88 37.91
C PRO A 433 -22.14 5.18 38.83
N LYS A 434 -21.16 4.45 38.27
CA LYS A 434 -20.09 3.84 39.07
C LYS A 434 -19.19 4.91 39.69
N GLU A 435 -18.80 5.92 38.92
CA GLU A 435 -18.05 7.08 39.42
C GLU A 435 -18.87 7.90 40.42
N ALA A 436 -20.18 8.07 40.20
CA ALA A 436 -21.07 8.73 41.15
C ALA A 436 -21.25 7.94 42.46
N ALA A 437 -21.33 6.61 42.41
CA ALA A 437 -21.42 5.76 43.60
C ALA A 437 -20.09 5.71 44.38
N GLU A 438 -18.96 5.68 43.68
CA GLU A 438 -17.63 5.77 44.28
C GLU A 438 -17.44 7.11 45.01
N ALA A 439 -18.00 8.21 44.50
CA ALA A 439 -17.96 9.52 45.16
C ALA A 439 -18.78 9.59 46.47
N VAL A 440 -19.77 8.72 46.68
CA VAL A 440 -20.66 8.72 47.86
C VAL A 440 -20.19 7.77 48.96
N GLY A 441 -19.03 7.10 48.80
CA GLY A 441 -18.44 6.26 49.84
C GLY A 441 -19.20 4.96 50.14
N GLY A 442 -20.18 4.60 49.30
CA GLY A 442 -20.98 3.38 49.45
C GLY A 442 -20.24 2.16 48.93
N ALA A 443 -19.54 1.43 49.81
CA ALA A 443 -18.92 0.15 49.51
C ALA A 443 -19.97 -0.98 49.37
N THR A 444 -20.85 -0.90 48.37
CA THR A 444 -21.76 -2.02 48.04
C THR A 444 -21.16 -2.85 46.91
N SER A 445 -20.56 -3.97 47.32
CA SER A 445 -20.16 -5.10 46.48
C SER A 445 -21.39 -5.62 45.73
N ASN A 446 -21.57 -5.18 44.47
CA ASN A 446 -22.63 -5.73 43.63
C ASN A 446 -22.04 -6.34 42.35
N ARG A 447 -22.08 -7.67 42.29
CA ARG A 447 -21.79 -8.51 41.12
C ARG A 447 -22.81 -8.22 40.02
N PHE A 448 -22.65 -7.12 39.30
CA PHE A 448 -23.38 -6.93 38.05
C PHE A 448 -22.84 -7.93 37.03
N ARG A 449 -23.56 -9.06 36.90
CA ARG A 449 -23.40 -10.02 35.80
C ARG A 449 -23.37 -9.24 34.49
N SER A 450 -22.35 -9.50 33.68
CA SER A 450 -22.19 -9.02 32.31
C SER A 450 -23.48 -9.28 31.51
N SER A 451 -24.40 -8.33 31.50
CA SER A 451 -25.57 -8.38 30.63
C SER A 451 -25.07 -8.26 29.19
N LYS A 452 -25.34 -9.31 28.40
CA LYS A 452 -25.09 -9.32 26.95
C LYS A 452 -25.65 -8.03 26.37
N SER A 453 -24.85 -7.30 25.60
CA SER A 453 -25.28 -6.06 24.96
C SER A 453 -26.48 -6.34 24.06
N ILE A 454 -27.60 -5.68 24.33
CA ILE A 454 -28.79 -5.75 23.48
C ILE A 454 -28.38 -5.21 22.08
N PRO A 455 -28.61 -5.96 20.99
CA PRO A 455 -28.32 -5.47 19.65
C PRO A 455 -29.11 -4.20 19.36
N ILE A 456 -28.49 -3.25 18.67
CA ILE A 456 -29.15 -2.00 18.26
C ILE A 456 -30.17 -2.37 17.18
N PRO A 457 -31.44 -1.93 17.28
CA PRO A 457 -32.42 -2.12 16.21
C PRO A 457 -31.88 -1.57 14.89
N GLU A 458 -32.05 -2.33 13.81
CA GLU A 458 -31.48 -2.06 12.48
C GLU A 458 -31.95 -0.70 11.92
N ASP A 459 -33.22 -0.34 12.12
CA ASP A 459 -33.79 0.96 11.76
C ASP A 459 -33.00 2.15 12.34
N ARG A 460 -32.53 2.00 13.59
CA ARG A 460 -31.77 3.05 14.28
C ARG A 460 -30.32 3.10 13.81
N LEU A 461 -29.81 2.01 13.24
CA LEU A 461 -28.45 1.92 12.71
C LEU A 461 -28.35 2.68 11.39
N ALA A 462 -29.30 2.47 10.47
CA ALA A 462 -29.34 3.16 9.17
C ALA A 462 -29.36 4.69 9.31
N GLY A 463 -30.23 5.21 10.20
CA GLY A 463 -30.29 6.65 10.47
C GLY A 463 -29.00 7.23 11.06
N LYS A 464 -28.31 6.47 11.92
CA LYS A 464 -27.01 6.87 12.47
C LYS A 464 -25.90 6.82 11.43
N MET A 465 -25.90 5.82 10.55
CA MET A 465 -24.96 5.74 9.43
C MET A 465 -25.15 6.94 8.50
N LYS A 466 -26.38 7.27 8.10
CA LYS A 466 -26.65 8.48 7.28
C LYS A 466 -26.09 9.75 7.93
N ARG A 467 -26.33 9.96 9.22
CA ARG A 467 -25.76 11.10 9.97
C ARG A 467 -24.22 11.11 9.99
N LEU A 468 -23.59 9.94 10.03
CA LEU A 468 -22.12 9.82 9.99
C LEU A 468 -21.56 10.24 8.63
N PHE A 469 -22.20 9.84 7.52
CA PHE A 469 -21.85 10.31 6.18
C PHE A 469 -22.03 11.82 6.05
N GLU A 470 -23.19 12.36 6.43
CA GLU A 470 -23.44 13.81 6.40
C GLU A 470 -22.41 14.59 7.22
N TRP A 471 -22.10 14.11 8.43
CA TRP A 471 -21.08 14.72 9.28
C TRP A 471 -19.72 14.73 8.60
N ALA A 472 -19.32 13.61 7.97
CA ALA A 472 -18.02 13.50 7.30
C ALA A 472 -17.93 14.45 6.10
N ILE A 473 -19.01 14.58 5.31
CA ILE A 473 -19.06 15.51 4.16
C ILE A 473 -18.95 16.94 4.65
N ARG A 474 -19.75 17.35 5.63
CA ARG A 474 -19.68 18.70 6.22
C ARG A 474 -18.29 19.00 6.79
N ALA A 475 -17.65 18.01 7.42
CA ALA A 475 -16.29 18.15 7.94
C ALA A 475 -15.26 18.36 6.81
N LEU A 476 -15.26 17.50 5.78
CA LEU A 476 -14.35 17.64 4.63
C LEU A 476 -14.58 18.97 3.87
N HIS A 477 -15.84 19.38 3.72
CA HIS A 477 -16.18 20.64 3.07
C HIS A 477 -15.68 21.84 3.89
N LYS A 478 -15.87 21.82 5.21
CA LYS A 478 -15.36 22.87 6.12
C LYS A 478 -13.83 22.94 6.15
N GLU A 479 -13.16 21.80 5.99
CA GLU A 479 -11.70 21.71 5.87
C GLU A 479 -11.17 22.20 4.52
N GLY A 480 -12.05 22.42 3.52
CA GLY A 480 -11.66 22.76 2.15
C GLY A 480 -11.06 21.60 1.38
N SER A 481 -11.28 20.36 1.83
CA SER A 481 -10.81 19.13 1.16
C SER A 481 -11.71 18.69 0.01
N ILE A 482 -12.97 19.11 0.03
CA ILE A 482 -13.97 18.90 -1.03
C ILE A 482 -14.72 20.22 -1.25
N VAL A 483 -15.29 20.41 -2.44
CA VAL A 483 -16.11 21.58 -2.80
C VAL A 483 -17.45 21.15 -3.40
N LEU A 484 -18.42 22.06 -3.44
CA LEU A 484 -19.68 21.84 -4.15
C LEU A 484 -19.44 21.68 -5.66
N TRP A 485 -20.19 20.76 -6.26
CA TRP A 485 -20.06 20.37 -7.67
C TRP A 485 -21.38 20.53 -8.40
N ASP A 486 -21.40 21.38 -9.43
CA ASP A 486 -22.59 21.64 -10.26
C ASP A 486 -22.61 20.82 -11.56
N GLY A 487 -21.57 20.01 -11.81
CA GLY A 487 -21.42 19.23 -13.03
C GLY A 487 -22.09 17.85 -12.97
N PRO A 488 -21.77 16.96 -13.92
CA PRO A 488 -22.28 15.58 -13.93
C PRO A 488 -21.95 14.85 -12.63
N VAL A 489 -22.92 14.13 -12.08
CA VAL A 489 -22.77 13.35 -10.85
C VAL A 489 -22.50 11.88 -11.21
N HIS A 490 -21.77 11.17 -10.36
CA HIS A 490 -21.65 9.73 -10.49
C HIS A 490 -23.03 9.06 -10.49
N PRO A 491 -23.35 8.22 -11.50
CA PRO A 491 -24.63 7.55 -11.55
C PRO A 491 -24.78 6.64 -10.33
N CYS A 492 -25.97 6.65 -9.73
CA CYS A 492 -26.31 5.77 -8.61
C CYS A 492 -26.65 4.34 -9.05
N ALA A 493 -26.52 4.03 -10.35
CA ALA A 493 -26.70 2.68 -10.87
C ALA A 493 -25.85 1.71 -10.03
N SER A 494 -26.46 0.58 -9.64
CA SER A 494 -25.94 -0.37 -8.64
C SER A 494 -24.44 -0.53 -8.79
N VAL A 495 -23.70 0.05 -7.85
CA VAL A 495 -22.25 -0.08 -7.80
C VAL A 495 -21.98 -1.57 -7.64
N SER A 496 -21.52 -2.21 -8.71
CA SER A 496 -21.20 -3.64 -8.65
C SER A 496 -20.16 -3.82 -7.56
N ALA A 497 -20.41 -4.75 -6.63
CA ALA A 497 -19.51 -5.02 -5.51
C ALA A 497 -18.08 -5.37 -5.97
N ASP A 498 -17.92 -5.80 -7.23
CA ASP A 498 -16.63 -6.14 -7.81
C ASP A 498 -15.75 -4.91 -8.09
N ASP A 499 -16.33 -3.75 -8.40
CA ASP A 499 -15.56 -2.55 -8.82
C ASP A 499 -14.91 -1.82 -7.66
N THR A 500 -15.61 -1.67 -6.53
CA THR A 500 -15.11 -0.92 -5.38
C THR A 500 -14.00 -1.65 -4.63
N SER A 501 -14.00 -2.99 -4.74
CA SER A 501 -12.98 -3.84 -4.13
C SER A 501 -11.56 -3.47 -4.61
N ARG A 502 -11.41 -2.91 -5.82
CA ARG A 502 -10.11 -2.54 -6.41
C ARG A 502 -9.42 -1.40 -5.67
N LEU A 503 -10.15 -0.45 -5.10
CA LEU A 503 -9.58 0.67 -4.32
C LEU A 503 -8.88 0.19 -3.05
N TRP A 504 -9.47 -0.82 -2.40
CA TRP A 504 -9.03 -1.31 -1.10
C TRP A 504 -8.25 -2.62 -1.19
N LYS A 505 -8.19 -3.22 -2.38
CA LYS A 505 -7.31 -4.33 -2.71
C LYS A 505 -5.87 -3.86 -2.59
N ALA A 506 -5.29 -4.11 -1.43
CA ALA A 506 -3.89 -4.46 -1.35
C ALA A 506 -3.68 -5.71 -2.23
N ASN A 507 -3.16 -5.58 -3.46
CA ASN A 507 -2.61 -6.62 -4.35
C ASN A 507 -3.15 -8.07 -4.18
N ASN A 508 -4.45 -8.29 -3.98
CA ASN A 508 -5.06 -9.62 -3.75
C ASN A 508 -5.93 -10.04 -4.94
N SER A 509 -5.34 -10.04 -6.13
CA SER A 509 -6.00 -10.42 -7.38
C SER A 509 -5.80 -11.90 -7.72
N THR A 510 -6.22 -12.85 -6.88
CA THR A 510 -6.34 -14.28 -7.33
C THR A 510 -7.26 -15.17 -6.47
N MET A 511 -8.42 -14.72 -6.01
CA MET A 511 -9.38 -15.62 -5.34
C MET A 511 -10.83 -15.24 -5.65
N SER A 512 -11.29 -15.57 -6.85
CA SER A 512 -12.71 -15.75 -7.15
C SER A 512 -12.85 -16.91 -8.14
N ASN A 513 -12.60 -18.11 -7.61
CA ASN A 513 -13.11 -19.40 -8.08
C ASN A 513 -12.48 -20.47 -7.19
N MET A 514 -13.22 -20.95 -6.19
CA MET A 514 -13.23 -22.34 -5.72
C MET A 514 -14.15 -22.46 -4.51
N THR A 515 -15.30 -23.04 -4.77
CA THR A 515 -16.29 -23.56 -3.84
C THR A 515 -15.73 -24.74 -3.04
N ALA A 516 -16.25 -24.89 -1.82
CA ALA A 516 -16.26 -26.10 -0.97
C ALA A 516 -14.99 -26.47 -0.17
N ASN A 517 -15.23 -26.54 1.15
CA ASN A 517 -14.56 -27.35 2.17
C ASN A 517 -13.24 -26.83 2.77
N SER A 518 -13.33 -26.14 3.92
CA SER A 518 -12.63 -26.59 5.15
C SER A 518 -13.02 -25.76 6.37
N THR A 519 -13.80 -26.37 7.25
CA THR A 519 -13.97 -26.01 8.66
C THR A 519 -12.68 -26.25 9.44
N LEU A 520 -12.33 -25.34 10.36
CA LEU A 520 -11.81 -25.56 11.73
C LEU A 520 -10.90 -24.40 12.18
N PHE A 521 -11.47 -23.23 12.45
CA PHE A 521 -11.04 -22.37 13.57
C PHE A 521 -12.26 -21.58 14.07
N SER A 522 -12.70 -21.91 15.29
CA SER A 522 -13.88 -21.36 15.94
C SER A 522 -13.77 -19.85 16.17
N SER A 523 -14.31 -19.07 15.24
CA SER A 523 -14.87 -17.74 15.50
C SER A 523 -16.33 -17.92 15.92
N SER A 524 -16.54 -18.46 17.12
CA SER A 524 -17.87 -18.58 17.70
C SER A 524 -18.41 -17.20 18.07
N SER A 525 -19.11 -16.55 17.12
CA SER A 525 -20.18 -15.53 17.32
C SER A 525 -20.74 -14.88 16.01
N LEU A 526 -20.35 -15.29 14.79
CA LEU A 526 -20.83 -14.62 13.55
C LEU A 526 -21.68 -15.49 12.60
N ALA A 527 -22.02 -16.73 12.99
CA ALA A 527 -22.80 -17.66 12.16
C ALA A 527 -24.31 -17.32 12.02
N GLY A 528 -24.70 -16.07 12.25
CA GLY A 528 -26.09 -15.59 12.11
C GLY A 528 -26.25 -14.40 11.17
N LEU A 529 -25.24 -14.07 10.35
CA LEU A 529 -25.28 -12.90 9.45
C LEU A 529 -25.43 -13.24 7.97
N SER A 530 -25.49 -14.51 7.58
CA SER A 530 -25.63 -14.95 6.18
C SER A 530 -27.08 -14.97 5.67
N GLN A 531 -28.01 -14.31 6.37
CA GLN A 531 -29.43 -14.25 5.99
C GLN A 531 -30.00 -12.82 6.17
N LEU A 532 -29.17 -11.80 5.95
CA LEU A 532 -29.57 -10.39 5.86
C LEU A 532 -29.13 -9.78 4.51
N GLU A 533 -29.05 -10.61 3.46
CA GLU A 533 -28.49 -10.19 2.17
C GLU A 533 -29.48 -9.48 1.23
N ASP A 534 -30.75 -9.23 1.62
CA ASP A 534 -31.75 -8.61 0.73
C ASP A 534 -32.51 -7.40 1.32
N ASP A 535 -32.16 -6.90 2.51
CA ASP A 535 -32.80 -5.68 3.04
C ASP A 535 -32.06 -4.42 2.60
N ASP A 536 -31.98 -4.21 1.28
CA ASP A 536 -31.53 -2.97 0.63
C ASP A 536 -32.49 -1.78 0.89
N GLY A 537 -33.58 -2.00 1.63
CA GLY A 537 -34.65 -1.05 1.92
C GLY A 537 -34.25 0.22 2.68
N TYR A 538 -32.99 0.34 3.13
CA TYR A 538 -32.50 1.50 3.89
C TYR A 538 -31.74 2.55 3.06
N LEU A 539 -31.50 2.31 1.78
CA LEU A 539 -30.82 3.24 0.88
C LEU A 539 -31.83 3.96 0.01
N SER A 540 -32.35 5.09 0.50
CA SER A 540 -33.22 5.97 -0.29
C SER A 540 -32.61 6.29 -1.67
N ASP A 541 -33.46 6.31 -2.69
CA ASP A 541 -33.09 6.79 -4.02
C ASP A 541 -32.52 8.21 -3.96
N PRO A 542 -31.56 8.54 -4.85
CA PRO A 542 -31.00 9.89 -4.90
C PRO A 542 -32.13 10.88 -5.17
N GLN A 543 -32.25 11.88 -4.30
CA GLN A 543 -33.24 12.93 -4.47
C GLN A 543 -32.84 13.82 -5.67
N GLU A 544 -33.79 14.19 -6.52
CA GLU A 544 -33.54 15.18 -7.56
C GLU A 544 -33.03 16.49 -6.93
N GLY A 545 -31.86 16.96 -7.37
CA GLY A 545 -31.21 18.14 -6.78
C GLY A 545 -30.35 17.85 -5.54
N GLU A 546 -30.04 16.59 -5.24
CA GLU A 546 -29.06 16.26 -4.21
C GLU A 546 -27.70 16.93 -4.49
N GLU A 547 -27.16 17.63 -3.49
CA GLU A 547 -25.84 18.26 -3.58
C GLU A 547 -24.76 17.22 -3.92
N ALA A 548 -23.92 17.56 -4.90
CA ALA A 548 -22.75 16.78 -5.24
C ALA A 548 -21.48 17.49 -4.79
N TYR A 549 -20.44 16.70 -4.52
CA TYR A 549 -19.16 17.19 -4.04
C TYR A 549 -18.02 16.66 -4.89
N SER A 550 -17.00 17.48 -5.13
CA SER A 550 -15.79 17.07 -5.85
C SER A 550 -14.56 17.20 -4.95
N PRO A 551 -13.62 16.24 -4.95
CA PRO A 551 -12.36 16.37 -4.22
C PRO A 551 -11.54 17.54 -4.76
N VAL A 552 -10.95 18.31 -3.85
CA VAL A 552 -10.05 19.41 -4.24
C VAL A 552 -8.69 18.84 -4.57
N THR A 553 -8.42 18.62 -5.86
CA THR A 553 -7.11 18.23 -6.37
C THR A 553 -6.41 19.44 -7.02
N PRO A 554 -5.06 19.47 -7.00
CA PRO A 554 -4.31 20.52 -7.69
C PRO A 554 -4.62 20.60 -9.20
N ASP A 555 -4.80 19.46 -9.85
CA ASP A 555 -5.20 19.40 -11.26
C ASP A 555 -6.57 20.06 -11.49
N TYR A 556 -7.56 19.75 -10.64
CA TYR A 556 -8.90 20.34 -10.72
C TYR A 556 -8.89 21.86 -10.48
N LEU A 557 -8.11 22.33 -9.51
CA LEU A 557 -8.02 23.76 -9.19
C LEU A 557 -7.28 24.58 -10.26
N THR A 558 -6.46 23.95 -11.10
CA THR A 558 -5.56 24.63 -12.04
C THR A 558 -6.31 25.62 -12.94
N GLU A 559 -7.42 25.22 -13.54
CA GLU A 559 -8.20 26.09 -14.44
C GLU A 559 -8.83 27.28 -13.70
N HIS A 560 -9.30 27.05 -12.47
CA HIS A 560 -9.92 28.06 -11.64
C HIS A 560 -8.90 29.07 -11.11
N VAL A 561 -7.73 28.60 -10.69
CA VAL A 561 -6.60 29.45 -10.27
C VAL A 561 -6.14 30.31 -11.44
N GLU A 562 -5.94 29.73 -12.62
CA GLU A 562 -5.55 30.48 -13.81
C GLU A 562 -6.58 31.55 -14.19
N LYS A 563 -7.88 31.21 -14.15
CA LYS A 563 -8.96 32.17 -14.41
C LYS A 563 -8.96 33.31 -13.39
N ALA A 564 -8.74 33.01 -12.11
CA ALA A 564 -8.62 34.01 -11.05
C ALA A 564 -7.42 34.94 -11.30
N MET A 565 -6.24 34.38 -11.62
CA MET A 565 -5.05 35.15 -11.96
C MET A 565 -5.26 36.05 -13.18
N LYS A 566 -5.87 35.53 -14.26
CA LYS A 566 -6.23 36.33 -15.45
C LYS A 566 -7.20 37.46 -15.13
N GLY A 567 -8.13 37.25 -14.20
CA GLY A 567 -9.07 38.28 -13.73
C GLY A 567 -8.43 39.34 -12.83
N MET A 568 -7.32 39.01 -12.16
CA MET A 568 -6.56 39.91 -11.30
C MET A 568 -5.62 40.85 -12.08
N ARG A 569 -5.84 41.07 -13.39
CA ARG A 569 -4.96 41.88 -14.26
C ARG A 569 -4.41 43.08 -13.50
N PRO A 570 -3.08 43.21 -13.37
CA PRO A 570 -2.49 44.25 -12.55
C PRO A 570 -2.74 45.60 -13.22
N THR A 571 -3.82 46.27 -12.86
CA THR A 571 -4.14 47.63 -13.32
C THR A 571 -3.20 48.69 -12.74
N GLY A 572 -2.11 48.28 -12.06
CA GLY A 572 -1.01 49.16 -11.71
C GLY A 572 -0.19 48.72 -10.49
N ARG A 573 0.58 47.62 -10.59
CA ARG A 573 1.51 47.06 -9.55
C ARG A 573 0.92 46.05 -8.55
N GLY A 574 -0.30 45.55 -8.76
CA GLY A 574 -0.82 44.46 -7.92
C GLY A 574 -0.01 43.18 -8.09
N GLN A 575 0.69 42.74 -7.03
CA GLN A 575 1.37 41.44 -7.00
C GLN A 575 0.33 40.32 -6.88
N ILE A 576 0.48 39.26 -7.67
CA ILE A 576 -0.39 38.08 -7.57
C ILE A 576 0.17 37.16 -6.48
N THR A 577 -0.44 37.20 -5.30
CA THR A 577 -0.08 36.37 -4.15
C THR A 577 -1.11 35.25 -3.94
N VAL A 578 -0.73 34.21 -3.20
CA VAL A 578 -1.64 33.11 -2.82
C VAL A 578 -2.91 33.63 -2.17
N ASP A 579 -2.81 34.60 -1.26
CA ASP A 579 -3.96 35.21 -0.59
C ASP A 579 -4.83 36.05 -1.54
N GLY A 580 -4.22 36.69 -2.54
CA GLY A 580 -4.93 37.42 -3.58
C GLY A 580 -5.78 36.49 -4.44
N ILE A 581 -5.19 35.37 -4.87
CA ILE A 581 -5.89 34.31 -5.62
C ILE A 581 -7.00 33.72 -4.77
N LEU A 582 -6.71 33.36 -3.51
CA LEU A 582 -7.70 32.78 -2.61
C LEU A 582 -8.88 33.73 -2.37
N ARG A 583 -8.61 35.03 -2.20
CA ARG A 583 -9.66 36.07 -2.07
C ARG A 583 -10.49 36.19 -3.33
N ALA A 584 -9.89 36.06 -4.51
CA ALA A 584 -10.60 36.07 -5.79
C ALA A 584 -11.50 34.83 -5.94
N LEU A 585 -11.00 33.64 -5.60
CA LEU A 585 -11.77 32.39 -5.63
C LEU A 585 -12.94 32.41 -4.65
N LYS A 586 -12.73 32.90 -3.42
CA LYS A 586 -13.76 32.98 -2.36
C LYS A 586 -14.92 33.93 -2.66
N LYS A 587 -14.91 34.65 -3.79
CA LYS A 587 -16.08 35.39 -4.28
C LYS A 587 -17.19 34.46 -4.78
N ASP A 588 -16.83 33.23 -5.15
CA ASP A 588 -17.75 32.17 -5.51
C ASP A 588 -17.90 31.24 -4.29
N ASP A 589 -19.15 31.00 -3.88
CA ASP A 589 -19.50 30.28 -2.65
C ASP A 589 -18.93 28.85 -2.62
N ARG A 590 -18.67 28.25 -3.80
CA ARG A 590 -18.09 26.91 -3.91
C ARG A 590 -16.70 26.83 -3.30
N TRP A 591 -15.94 27.92 -3.33
CA TRP A 591 -14.56 27.99 -2.84
C TRP A 591 -14.45 28.63 -1.46
N ARG A 592 -15.57 28.91 -0.79
CA ARG A 592 -15.63 29.64 0.48
C ARG A 592 -14.72 29.03 1.56
N ASN A 593 -14.64 27.70 1.60
CA ASN A 593 -13.83 26.96 2.58
C ASN A 593 -12.44 26.57 2.07
N LEU A 594 -12.05 26.98 0.86
CA LEU A 594 -10.74 26.64 0.30
C LEU A 594 -9.60 27.18 1.18
N GLY A 595 -8.58 26.35 1.39
CA GLY A 595 -7.38 26.69 2.15
C GLY A 595 -6.26 27.26 1.27
N SER A 596 -5.36 28.04 1.86
CA SER A 596 -4.16 28.55 1.17
C SER A 596 -3.21 27.43 0.73
N TRP A 597 -3.18 26.32 1.45
CA TRP A 597 -2.37 25.14 1.12
C TRP A 597 -2.74 24.54 -0.24
N SER A 598 -4.04 24.37 -0.54
CA SER A 598 -4.50 23.82 -1.82
C SER A 598 -4.14 24.72 -3.01
N VAL A 599 -4.22 26.04 -2.80
CA VAL A 599 -3.79 27.01 -3.82
C VAL A 599 -2.28 26.95 -4.01
N GLY A 600 -1.50 26.87 -2.92
CA GLY A 600 -0.05 26.71 -2.98
C GLY A 600 0.38 25.46 -3.76
N ASP A 601 -0.21 24.30 -3.44
CA ASP A 601 0.06 23.03 -4.13
C ASP A 601 -0.28 23.14 -5.63
N THR A 602 -1.38 23.82 -5.97
CA THR A 602 -1.79 24.07 -7.35
C THR A 602 -0.79 24.96 -8.09
N LEU A 603 -0.31 26.02 -7.47
CA LEU A 603 0.68 26.92 -8.07
C LEU A 603 2.02 26.20 -8.29
N GLU A 604 2.45 25.37 -7.35
CA GLU A 604 3.63 24.53 -7.50
C GLU A 604 3.49 23.55 -8.67
N LEU A 605 2.33 22.89 -8.80
CA LEU A 605 2.04 22.00 -9.92
C LEU A 605 2.05 22.74 -11.26
N MET A 606 1.39 23.90 -11.33
CA MET A 606 1.38 24.73 -12.54
C MET A 606 2.79 25.24 -12.91
N CYS A 607 3.64 25.53 -11.91
CA CYS A 607 5.04 25.87 -12.11
C CYS A 607 5.83 24.69 -12.71
N LYS A 608 5.63 23.47 -12.19
CA LYS A 608 6.22 22.24 -12.76
C LYS A 608 5.80 22.00 -14.21
N HIS A 609 4.58 22.37 -14.58
CA HIS A 609 4.08 22.31 -15.95
C HIS A 609 4.52 23.50 -16.83
N GLY A 610 5.36 24.42 -16.32
CA GLY A 610 5.85 25.58 -17.06
C GLY A 610 4.78 26.64 -17.35
N ARG A 611 3.62 26.57 -16.69
CA ARG A 611 2.50 27.51 -16.88
C ARG A 611 2.64 28.76 -16.02
N LEU A 612 3.33 28.63 -14.89
CA LEU A 612 3.61 29.70 -13.94
C LEU A 612 5.10 29.79 -13.62
N ARG A 613 5.52 30.94 -13.12
CA ARG A 613 6.84 31.13 -12.50
C ARG A 613 6.70 31.88 -11.18
N GLU A 614 7.53 31.53 -10.20
CA GLU A 614 7.64 32.28 -8.95
C GLU A 614 8.66 33.42 -9.12
N LEU A 615 8.26 34.66 -8.86
CA LEU A 615 9.12 35.85 -8.94
C LEU A 615 9.86 36.13 -7.61
N GLY A 616 9.66 35.28 -6.60
CA GLY A 616 10.16 35.44 -5.24
C GLY A 616 9.11 36.02 -4.28
N HIS A 617 9.34 35.85 -2.98
CA HIS A 617 8.46 36.33 -1.90
C HIS A 617 6.99 35.88 -2.02
N GLY A 618 6.73 34.70 -2.58
CA GLY A 618 5.37 34.19 -2.78
C GLY A 618 4.56 34.94 -3.84
N ILE A 619 5.25 35.65 -4.75
CA ILE A 619 4.65 36.34 -5.90
C ILE A 619 4.74 35.42 -7.11
N TRP A 620 3.61 35.24 -7.80
CA TRP A 620 3.46 34.35 -8.94
C TRP A 620 3.13 35.12 -10.20
N ASP A 621 3.61 34.64 -11.35
CA ASP A 621 3.35 35.24 -12.66
C ASP A 621 2.99 34.17 -13.69
N LEU A 622 2.06 34.51 -14.59
CA LEU A 622 1.63 33.63 -15.68
C LEU A 622 2.67 33.67 -16.80
N VAL A 623 3.14 32.50 -17.22
CA VAL A 623 4.01 32.39 -18.40
C VAL A 623 3.11 32.52 -19.63
N SER A 624 3.23 33.66 -20.32
CA SER A 624 2.40 34.05 -21.47
C SER A 624 2.73 33.26 -22.74
#